data_AF-A0A3D5PLW6-F1
#
_entry.id   AF-A0A3D5PLW6-F1
#
_cell.length_a   1.000
_cell.length_b   1.000
_cell.length_c   1.000
_cell.angle_alpha   90.00
_cell.angle_beta   90.00
_cell.angle_gamma   90.00
#
_symmetry.space_group_name_H-M   'P 1'
#
loop_
_entity.id
_entity.type
_entity.pdbx_description
1 polymer ?
#
loop_
_entity_poly.entity_id
_entity_poly.type
_entity_poly.pdbx_seq_one_letter_code
_entity_poly.pdbx_strand_id
1 'polypeptide(L)' 'MAFCHCKDCQPWTGNPAPAFAAFAPKDLTTQPPHGAPAFTNPSVSRWNFKDCGSPLAAALEYIPDQIYVLLG' A
#
# COMPACT_ATOMS: atom_id res chain seq x y z
N MET A 1 3.23 3.67 -12.69
CA MET A 1 2.22 2.60 -12.48
C MET A 1 2.97 1.28 -12.45
N ALA A 2 2.69 0.44 -11.45
CA ALA A 2 3.35 -0.84 -11.24
C ALA A 2 2.31 -1.94 -11.02
N PHE A 3 2.57 -3.13 -11.54
CA PHE A 3 1.79 -4.33 -11.23
C PHE A 3 2.63 -5.22 -10.32
N CYS A 4 2.02 -5.76 -9.26
CA CYS A 4 2.73 -6.63 -8.33
C CYS A 4 2.06 -8.01 -8.29
N HIS A 5 2.85 -9.07 -8.46
CA HIS A 5 2.39 -10.46 -8.39
C HIS A 5 3.08 -11.24 -7.27
N CYS A 6 3.63 -10.53 -6.27
CA CYS A 6 4.30 -11.17 -5.14
C CYS A 6 3.30 -11.81 -4.18
N LYS A 7 3.77 -12.79 -3.40
CA LYS A 7 2.95 -13.50 -2.41
C LYS A 7 2.53 -12.65 -1.22
N ASP A 8 3.08 -11.44 -1.09
CA ASP A 8 2.70 -10.50 -0.04
C ASP A 8 1.50 -9.62 -0.49
N CYS A 9 1.54 -9.07 -1.71
CA CYS A 9 0.48 -8.21 -2.24
C CYS A 9 -0.78 -8.97 -2.67
N GLN A 10 -0.64 -10.22 -3.15
CA GLN A 10 -1.78 -11.04 -3.56
C GLN A 10 -2.82 -11.24 -2.43
N PRO A 11 -2.46 -11.80 -1.25
CA PRO A 11 -3.44 -12.01 -0.19
C PRO A 11 -3.93 -10.70 0.45
N TRP A 12 -3.10 -9.66 0.48
CA TRP A 12 -3.50 -8.36 1.02
C TRP A 12 -4.58 -7.69 0.17
N THR A 13 -4.48 -7.78 -1.16
CA THR A 13 -5.41 -7.14 -2.09
C THR A 13 -6.54 -8.05 -2.56
N GLY A 14 -6.41 -9.37 -2.36
CA GLY A 14 -7.31 -10.35 -2.97
C GLY A 14 -7.21 -10.44 -4.50
N ASN A 15 -6.25 -9.73 -5.12
CA ASN A 15 -6.06 -9.68 -6.56
C ASN A 15 -4.78 -10.45 -6.96
N PRO A 16 -4.80 -11.30 -8.01
CA PRO A 16 -3.59 -12.01 -8.45
C PRO A 16 -2.48 -11.09 -8.96
N ALA A 17 -2.82 -9.90 -9.45
CA ALA A 17 -1.90 -8.90 -9.97
C ALA A 17 -2.42 -7.46 -9.74
N PRO A 18 -2.50 -6.98 -8.48
CA PRO A 18 -2.91 -5.62 -8.18
C PRO A 18 -2.07 -4.57 -8.89
N ALA A 19 -2.73 -3.50 -9.29
CA ALA A 19 -2.12 -2.33 -9.88
C ALA A 19 -1.91 -1.24 -8.82
N PHE A 20 -0.78 -0.55 -8.88
CA PHE A 20 -0.44 0.52 -7.96
C PHE A 20 0.01 1.78 -8.70
N ALA A 21 -0.39 2.93 -8.18
CA ALA A 21 0.26 4.21 -8.45
C ALA A 21 1.32 4.45 -7.37
N ALA A 22 2.55 4.77 -7.78
CA ALA A 22 3.65 5.06 -6.87
C ALA A 22 3.85 6.58 -6.82
N PHE A 23 3.94 7.12 -5.61
CA PHE A 23 4.20 8.53 -5.35
C PHE A 23 5.38 8.66 -4.42
N ALA A 24 6.21 9.70 -4.60
CA ALA A 24 7.14 10.08 -3.55
C ALA A 24 6.34 10.52 -2.31
N PRO A 25 6.78 10.22 -1.07
CA PRO A 25 6.04 10.55 0.14
C PRO A 25 5.63 12.02 0.25
N LYS A 26 6.48 12.94 -0.24
CA LYS A 26 6.23 14.38 -0.25
C LYS A 26 5.12 14.83 -1.23
N ASP A 27 4.83 14.02 -2.24
CA ASP A 27 3.89 14.34 -3.31
C ASP A 27 2.51 13.68 -3.06
N LEU A 28 2.36 12.94 -1.96
CA LEU A 28 1.11 12.30 -1.57
C LEU A 28 0.50 13.01 -0.36
N THR A 29 -0.71 13.56 -0.53
CA THR A 29 -1.52 14.07 0.58
C THR A 29 -2.76 13.20 0.74
N THR A 30 -3.09 12.87 1.98
CA THR A 30 -4.22 12.01 2.33
C THR A 30 -5.21 12.80 3.15
N GLN A 31 -6.49 12.77 2.78
CA GLN A 31 -7.54 13.49 3.49
C GLN A 31 -8.76 12.57 3.69
N PRO A 32 -9.09 12.18 4.94
CA PRO A 32 -8.36 12.48 6.18
C PRO A 32 -6.93 11.90 6.20
N PRO A 33 -6.03 12.40 7.06
CA PRO A 33 -4.69 11.84 7.20
C PRO A 33 -4.75 10.33 7.42
N HIS A 34 -3.90 9.59 6.71
CA HIS A 34 -3.69 8.18 7.03
C HIS A 34 -3.30 8.05 8.51
N GLY A 35 -3.98 7.15 9.22
CA GLY A 35 -3.58 6.78 10.58
C GLY A 35 -2.25 6.03 10.61
N ALA A 36 -1.87 5.50 11.77
CA ALA A 36 -0.71 4.63 11.87
C ALA A 36 -0.86 3.40 10.93
N PRO A 37 0.17 3.05 10.16
CA PRO A 37 0.14 1.84 9.35
C PRO A 37 0.07 0.58 10.23
N ALA A 38 -0.48 -0.48 9.67
CA ALA A 38 -0.33 -1.83 10.19
C ALA A 38 0.96 -2.45 9.65
N PHE A 39 1.72 -3.08 10.54
CA PHE A 39 2.92 -3.84 10.21
C PHE A 39 2.56 -5.32 10.29
N THR A 40 2.41 -5.96 9.13
CA THR A 40 2.16 -7.42 9.05
C THR A 40 3.44 -8.20 8.79
N ASN A 41 4.44 -7.53 8.23
CA ASN A 41 5.83 -7.96 8.16
C ASN A 41 6.71 -6.74 8.50
N PRO A 42 7.94 -6.92 9.00
CA PRO A 42 8.77 -5.80 9.46
C PRO A 42 9.07 -4.76 8.36
N SER A 43 9.14 -5.20 7.10
CA SER A 43 9.60 -4.37 5.98
C SER A 43 8.48 -3.81 5.10
N VAL A 44 7.23 -3.94 5.51
CA VAL A 44 6.06 -3.44 4.78
C VAL A 44 5.09 -2.78 5.73
N SER A 45 4.90 -1.49 5.49
CA SER A 45 3.86 -0.69 6.13
C SER A 45 2.61 -0.72 5.26
N ARG A 46 1.45 -1.03 5.84
CA ARG A 46 0.17 -1.05 5.11
C ARG A 46 -0.86 -0.12 5.75
N TRP A 47 -1.57 0.59 4.90
CA TRP A 47 -2.74 1.36 5.29
C TRP A 47 -3.97 0.70 4.71
N ASN A 48 -4.92 0.39 5.59
CA ASN A 48 -6.23 -0.13 5.25
C ASN A 48 -7.31 0.79 5.83
N PHE A 49 -8.48 0.86 5.21
CA PHE A 49 -9.62 1.53 5.79
C PHE A 49 -10.06 0.80 7.06
N LYS A 50 -10.22 1.53 8.17
CA LYS A 50 -10.42 0.91 9.49
C LYS A 50 -11.72 0.14 9.60
N ASP A 51 -12.78 0.59 8.94
CA ASP A 51 -14.11 0.00 9.14
C ASP A 51 -14.36 -1.25 8.28
N CYS A 52 -13.76 -1.32 7.07
CA CYS A 52 -13.99 -2.42 6.13
C CYS A 52 -12.72 -3.21 5.74
N GLY A 53 -11.53 -2.77 6.16
CA GLY A 53 -10.27 -3.42 5.86
C GLY A 53 -9.77 -3.23 4.42
N SER A 54 -10.43 -2.39 3.61
CA SER A 54 -10.02 -2.16 2.22
C SER A 54 -8.59 -1.61 2.13
N PRO A 55 -7.72 -2.17 1.27
CA PRO A 55 -6.37 -1.65 1.07
C PRO A 55 -6.38 -0.23 0.52
N LEU A 56 -5.55 0.64 1.09
CA LEU A 56 -5.38 2.02 0.63
C LEU A 56 -3.99 2.23 0.02
N ALA A 57 -2.95 1.95 0.80
CA ALA A 57 -1.58 2.17 0.38
C ALA A 57 -0.59 1.24 1.09
N ALA A 58 0.61 1.11 0.54
CA ALA A 58 1.74 0.45 1.19
C ALA A 58 3.05 1.20 0.98
N ALA A 59 3.96 1.07 1.94
CA ALA A 59 5.37 1.43 1.81
C ALA A 59 6.22 0.18 1.97
N LEU A 60 7.21 0.01 1.12
CA LEU A 60 8.05 -1.19 1.03
C LEU A 60 9.49 -0.80 1.33
N GLU A 61 10.09 -1.26 2.42
CA GLU A 61 11.47 -0.86 2.77
C GLU A 61 12.50 -1.31 1.71
N TYR A 62 12.22 -2.42 1.03
CA TYR A 62 13.08 -2.96 -0.03
C TYR A 62 12.93 -2.23 -1.37
N ILE A 63 11.96 -1.32 -1.50
CA ILE A 63 11.84 -0.37 -2.62
C ILE A 63 11.55 1.02 -2.01
N PRO A 64 12.58 1.68 -1.46
CA PRO A 64 12.40 2.86 -0.62
C PRO A 64 11.89 4.07 -1.40
N ASP A 65 11.53 5.11 -0.65
CA ASP A 65 11.15 6.44 -1.16
C ASP A 65 9.88 6.48 -2.02
N GLN A 66 9.02 5.47 -1.91
CA GLN A 66 7.75 5.39 -2.63
C GLN A 66 6.61 4.93 -1.72
N ILE A 67 5.44 5.54 -1.91
CA ILE A 67 4.15 5.06 -1.39
C ILE A 67 3.34 4.52 -2.56
N TYR A 68 2.93 3.26 -2.45
CA TYR A 68 2.15 2.55 -3.44
C TYR A 68 0.67 2.60 -3.07
N VAL A 69 -0.11 3.39 -3.79
CA VAL A 69 -1.57 3.50 -3.64
C VAL A 69 -2.24 2.47 -4.53
N LEU A 70 -3.14 1.66 -3.96
CA LEU A 70 -3.85 0.64 -4.72
C LEU A 70 -4.79 1.28 -5.75
N LEU A 71 -4.79 0.75 -6.97
CA LEU A 71 -5.72 1.12 -8.04
C LEU A 71 -6.74 0.00 -8.21
N GLY A 72 -7.99 0.26 -7.82
CA GLY A 72 -9.10 -0.70 -7.92
C GLY A 72 -9.56 -1.21 -6.57
#